data_AF-A0A6N6L9B4-F1
#
_entry.id   AF-A0A6N6L9B4-F1
#
_cell.length_a   1.000
_cell.length_b   1.000
_cell.length_c   1.000
_cell.angle_alpha   90.00
_cell.angle_beta   90.00
_cell.angle_gamma   90.00
#
_symmetry.space_group_name_H-M   'P 1'
#
loop_
_entity.id
_entity.type
_entity.pdbx_description
1 polymer ?
#
loop_
_entity_poly.entity_id
_entity_poly.type
_entity_poly.pdbx_seq_one_letter_code
_entity_poly.pdbx_strand_id
1 'polypeptide(L)' 'MNIKPALAVALVTIASSAWAFHCPADMKKIDEALSKNPQLTAEQMTQVQTWRAEGEALHKAGKHQESVDTLAKALKTLGM' A
#
# COMPACT_ATOMS: atom_id res chain seq x y z
N MET A 1 42.50 29.25 5.93
CA MET A 1 41.59 28.26 5.27
C MET A 1 40.24 28.41 5.95
N ASN A 2 39.35 29.25 5.39
CA ASN A 2 38.06 29.59 6.00
C ASN A 2 37.05 28.47 5.72
N ILE A 3 36.69 27.74 6.77
CA ILE A 3 35.55 26.83 6.79
C ILE A 3 34.25 27.63 6.67
N LYS A 4 33.70 27.71 5.44
CA LYS A 4 32.31 28.12 5.22
C LYS A 4 31.45 26.85 5.31
N PRO A 5 30.66 26.62 6.37
CA PRO A 5 29.68 25.55 6.36
C PRO A 5 28.53 26.05 5.50
N ALA A 6 28.65 25.87 4.18
CA ALA A 6 27.52 25.96 3.27
C ALA A 6 26.64 24.74 3.54
N LEU A 7 25.83 24.90 4.58
CA LEU A 7 24.55 24.27 4.88
C LEU A 7 24.20 23.07 3.96
N ALA A 8 24.54 21.88 4.46
CA ALA A 8 24.05 20.61 3.93
C ALA A 8 22.53 20.50 4.19
N VAL A 9 21.70 21.02 3.28
CA VAL A 9 20.24 20.86 3.31
C VAL A 9 19.76 20.54 1.90
N ALA A 10 19.85 19.28 1.47
CA ALA A 10 19.28 18.87 0.19
C ALA A 10 18.93 17.37 0.04
N LEU A 11 18.82 16.58 1.12
CA LEU A 11 18.71 15.11 1.01
C LEU A 11 17.47 14.45 1.66
N VAL A 12 16.45 15.19 2.10
CA VAL A 12 15.30 14.57 2.82
C VAL A 12 14.07 14.29 1.94
N THR A 13 14.05 14.66 0.65
CA THR A 13 12.81 14.57 -0.17
C THR A 13 12.58 13.23 -0.88
N ILE A 14 13.46 12.22 -0.73
CA ILE A 14 13.34 10.95 -1.48
C ILE A 14 12.40 9.93 -0.78
N ALA A 15 12.05 10.14 0.50
CA ALA A 15 11.21 9.20 1.24
C ALA A 15 9.71 9.30 0.90
N SER A 16 9.23 10.43 0.37
CA SER A 16 7.81 10.66 0.09
C SER A 16 7.32 9.90 -1.16
N SER A 17 8.20 9.61 -2.13
CA SER A 17 7.82 8.89 -3.35
C SER A 17 7.46 7.44 -3.09
N ALA A 18 8.08 6.78 -2.10
CA ALA A 18 7.75 5.39 -1.76
C ALA A 18 6.33 5.25 -1.19
N TRP A 19 5.85 6.27 -0.47
CA TRP A 19 4.51 6.28 0.13
C TRP A 19 3.42 6.55 -0.92
N ALA A 20 3.70 7.36 -1.93
CA ALA A 20 2.73 7.68 -2.99
C ALA A 20 2.27 6.44 -3.78
N PHE A 21 3.11 5.40 -3.88
CA PHE A 21 2.81 4.18 -4.63
C PHE A 21 2.38 3.00 -3.76
N HIS A 22 2.30 3.14 -2.43
CA HIS A 22 2.08 2.00 -1.55
C HIS A 22 0.69 1.37 -1.75
N CYS A 23 -0.40 2.15 -1.62
CA CYS A 23 -1.76 1.60 -1.81
C CYS A 23 -1.98 1.05 -3.23
N PRO A 24 -1.61 1.76 -4.32
CA PRO A 24 -1.72 1.21 -5.68
C PRO A 24 -0.94 -0.07 -5.91
N ALA A 25 0.27 -0.18 -5.35
CA ALA A 25 1.07 -1.41 -5.46
C ALA A 25 0.42 -2.58 -4.73
N ASP A 26 -0.10 -2.38 -3.53
CA ASP A 26 -0.74 -3.44 -2.75
C ASP A 26 -2.08 -3.86 -3.36
N MET A 27 -2.87 -2.91 -3.88
CA MET A 27 -4.06 -3.20 -4.69
C MET A 27 -3.74 -4.12 -5.87
N LYS A 28 -2.69 -3.79 -6.64
CA LYS A 28 -2.22 -4.61 -7.76
C LYS A 28 -1.79 -6.01 -7.33
N LYS A 29 -1.05 -6.13 -6.22
CA LYS A 29 -0.64 -7.45 -5.68
C LYS A 29 -1.84 -8.30 -5.31
N ILE A 30 -2.86 -7.71 -4.67
CA ILE A 30 -4.11 -8.40 -4.32
C ILE A 30 -4.84 -8.86 -5.60
N ASP A 31 -4.96 -7.99 -6.60
CA ASP A 31 -5.61 -8.30 -7.87
C ASP A 31 -4.89 -9.44 -8.60
N GLU A 32 -3.56 -9.41 -8.65
CA GLU A 32 -2.74 -10.48 -9.21
C GLU A 32 -2.88 -11.79 -8.43
N ALA A 33 -2.95 -11.73 -7.10
CA ALA A 33 -3.15 -12.92 -6.27
C ALA A 33 -4.52 -13.55 -6.54
N LEU A 34 -5.59 -12.76 -6.51
CA LEU A 34 -6.95 -13.20 -6.79
C LEU A 34 -7.07 -13.83 -8.18
N SER A 35 -6.39 -13.25 -9.19
CA SER A 35 -6.38 -13.79 -10.56
C SER A 35 -5.77 -15.20 -10.67
N LYS A 36 -4.92 -15.58 -9.72
CA LYS A 36 -4.31 -16.92 -9.65
C LYS A 36 -5.15 -17.95 -8.90
N ASN A 37 -6.37 -17.57 -8.49
CA ASN A 37 -7.31 -18.40 -7.75
C ASN A 37 -6.66 -19.07 -6.51
N PRO A 38 -6.27 -18.27 -5.51
CA PRO A 38 -5.54 -18.76 -4.34
C PRO A 38 -6.41 -19.74 -3.55
N GLN A 39 -5.76 -20.68 -2.85
CA GLN A 39 -6.45 -21.63 -1.98
C GLN A 39 -6.93 -20.92 -0.71
N LEU A 40 -8.10 -20.30 -0.80
CA LEU A 40 -8.82 -19.63 0.28
C LEU A 40 -10.19 -20.27 0.46
N THR A 41 -10.77 -20.18 1.66
CA THR A 41 -12.20 -20.48 1.82
C THR A 41 -13.06 -19.43 1.11
N ALA A 42 -14.34 -19.73 0.88
CA ALA A 42 -15.27 -18.78 0.27
C ALA A 42 -15.41 -17.48 1.09
N GLU A 43 -15.37 -17.60 2.43
CA GLU A 43 -15.42 -16.46 3.35
C GLU A 43 -14.16 -15.61 3.22
N GLN A 44 -12.97 -16.24 3.21
CA GLN A 44 -11.71 -15.53 3.04
C GLN A 44 -11.63 -14.83 1.69
N MET A 45 -12.08 -15.49 0.62
CA MET A 45 -12.15 -14.91 -0.72
C MET A 45 -13.03 -13.65 -0.73
N THR A 46 -14.21 -13.72 -0.10
CA THR A 46 -15.13 -12.59 0.03
C THR A 46 -14.52 -11.44 0.84
N GLN A 47 -13.83 -11.75 1.94
CA GLN A 47 -13.14 -10.75 2.77
C GLN A 47 -12.02 -10.04 1.99
N VAL A 48 -11.18 -10.78 1.26
CA VAL A 48 -10.09 -10.20 0.46
C VAL A 48 -10.63 -9.26 -0.61
N GLN A 49 -11.71 -9.65 -1.32
CA GLN A 49 -12.36 -8.78 -2.32
C GLN A 49 -12.96 -7.52 -1.68
N THR A 50 -13.58 -7.67 -0.51
CA THR A 50 -14.17 -6.54 0.24
C THR A 50 -13.09 -5.54 0.66
N TRP A 51 -12.02 -5.99 1.30
CA TRP A 51 -10.92 -5.12 1.71
C TRP A 51 -10.18 -4.51 0.51
N ARG A 52 -10.10 -5.21 -0.62
CA ARG A 52 -9.55 -4.65 -1.85
C ARG A 52 -10.39 -3.49 -2.39
N ALA A 53 -11.71 -3.63 -2.41
CA ALA A 53 -12.62 -2.57 -2.84
C ALA A 53 -12.64 -1.39 -1.85
N GLU A 54 -12.68 -1.68 -0.56
CA GLU A 54 -12.67 -0.67 0.51
C GLU A 54 -11.35 0.11 0.53
N GLY A 55 -10.20 -0.58 0.39
CA GLY A 55 -8.89 0.05 0.30
C GLY A 55 -8.79 1.03 -0.87
N GLU A 56 -9.38 0.71 -2.03
CA GLU A 56 -9.45 1.62 -3.18
C GLU A 56 -10.34 2.83 -2.91
N ALA A 57 -11.51 2.62 -2.30
CA ALA A 57 -12.42 3.71 -1.94
C ALA A 57 -11.74 4.68 -0.96
N LEU A 58 -11.05 4.16 0.06
CA LEU A 58 -10.28 4.94 1.02
C LEU A 58 -9.13 5.71 0.35
N HIS A 59 -8.42 5.08 -0.59
CA HIS A 59 -7.38 5.75 -1.37
C HIS A 59 -7.95 6.92 -2.18
N LYS A 60 -9.05 6.70 -2.93
CA LYS A 60 -9.73 7.74 -3.71
C LYS A 60 -10.27 8.88 -2.84
N ALA A 61 -10.61 8.60 -1.58
CA ALA A 61 -11.03 9.57 -0.59
C ALA A 61 -9.87 10.31 0.12
N GLY A 62 -8.61 10.02 -0.22
CA GLY A 62 -7.43 10.61 0.43
C GLY A 62 -7.10 10.05 1.82
N LYS A 63 -7.82 9.02 2.28
CA LYS A 63 -7.62 8.34 3.56
C LYS A 63 -6.51 7.28 3.43
N HIS A 64 -5.28 7.72 3.14
CA HIS A 64 -4.19 6.82 2.77
C HIS A 64 -3.82 5.81 3.85
N GLN A 65 -3.75 6.21 5.13
CA GLN A 65 -3.42 5.28 6.20
C GLN A 65 -4.50 4.20 6.36
N GLU A 66 -5.78 4.60 6.36
CA GLU A 66 -6.91 3.65 6.42
C GLU A 66 -6.89 2.69 5.21
N SER A 67 -6.53 3.18 4.02
CA SER A 67 -6.35 2.36 2.82
C SER A 67 -5.25 1.31 3.02
N VAL A 68 -4.06 1.72 3.48
CA VAL A 68 -2.94 0.80 3.77
C VAL A 68 -3.34 -0.25 4.80
N ASP A 69 -3.94 0.17 5.91
CA ASP A 69 -4.35 -0.75 6.99
C ASP A 69 -5.40 -1.76 6.52
N THR A 70 -6.30 -1.33 5.62
CA THR A 70 -7.33 -2.19 5.04
C THR A 70 -6.74 -3.17 4.03
N LEU A 71 -5.87 -2.70 3.12
CA LEU A 71 -5.18 -3.55 2.14
C LEU A 71 -4.23 -4.56 2.81
N ALA A 72 -3.62 -4.19 3.94
CA ALA A 72 -2.79 -5.10 4.73
C ALA A 72 -3.57 -6.31 5.27
N LYS A 73 -4.86 -6.16 5.59
CA LYS A 73 -5.71 -7.30 5.98
C LYS A 73 -5.87 -8.29 4.83
N ALA A 74 -6.09 -7.80 3.61
CA ALA A 74 -6.19 -8.62 2.42
C ALA A 74 -4.88 -9.36 2.13
N LEU A 75 -3.76 -8.65 2.15
CA LEU A 75 -2.42 -9.23 1.94
C LEU A 75 -2.11 -10.33 2.97
N LYS A 76 -2.40 -10.08 4.25
CA LYS A 76 -2.22 -11.08 5.31
C LYS A 76 -3.03 -12.35 5.06
N THR A 77 -4.30 -12.22 4.65
CA THR A 77 -5.14 -13.39 4.32
C THR A 77 -4.63 -14.12 3.08
N LEU A 78 -3.98 -13.42 2.15
CA LEU A 78 -3.30 -13.99 0.99
C LEU A 78 -1.90 -14.56 1.31
N GLY A 79 -1.42 -14.44 2.55
CA GLY A 79 -0.12 -14.94 2.97
C GLY A 79 1.07 -14.09 2.51
N MET A 80 0.87 -12.78 2.35
CA MET A 80 1.89 -11.80 1.92
C MET A 80 2.30 -10.84 3.04
#